data_AF-A0A0N4XUE8-F1
#
_entry.id   AF-A0A0N4XUE8-F1
#
_cell.length_a   1.000
_cell.length_b   1.000
_cell.length_c   1.000
_cell.angle_alpha   90.00
_cell.angle_beta   90.00
_cell.angle_gamma   90.00
#
_symmetry.space_group_name_H-M   'P 1'
#
loop_
_entity.id
_entity.type
_entity.pdbx_description
1 polymer ?
#
loop_
_entity_poly.entity_id
_entity_poly.type
_entity_poly.pdbx_seq_one_letter_code
_entity_poly.pdbx_strand_id
1 'polypeptide(L)'
;MATPGASSALNAFKRILSKLREADKTFGRKSTQYKFLVDQMRDHHITQHVYSKAPEEAEHVANLYATYLSSTQNLKKLELRYRGGERSVEESAKLVGLALPEKR
;
A
#
# COMPACT_ATOMS: atom_id res chain seq x y z
N MET A 1 13.31 26.42 -17.98
CA MET A 1 14.04 25.13 -17.99
C MET A 1 13.40 24.23 -16.94
N ALA A 2 12.85 23.08 -17.32
CA ALA A 2 12.14 22.19 -16.40
C ALA A 2 13.17 21.34 -15.62
N THR A 3 13.13 21.39 -14.29
CA THR A 3 14.01 20.60 -13.43
C THR A 3 13.60 19.11 -13.48
N PRO A 4 14.54 18.17 -13.76
CA PRO A 4 14.21 16.75 -13.92
C PRO A 4 13.61 16.10 -12.66
N GLY A 5 13.88 16.65 -11.47
CA GLY A 5 13.33 16.14 -10.20
C GLY A 5 11.82 16.31 -10.06
N ALA A 6 11.21 17.34 -10.66
CA ALA A 6 9.77 17.59 -10.56
C ALA A 6 8.95 16.48 -11.24
N SER A 7 9.42 15.97 -12.38
CA SER A 7 8.77 14.88 -13.11
C SER A 7 8.83 13.55 -12.33
N SER A 8 9.92 13.29 -11.60
CA SER A 8 10.07 12.07 -10.80
C SER A 8 9.15 12.07 -9.57
N ALA A 9 9.10 13.18 -8.84
CA ALA A 9 8.21 13.35 -7.69
C ALA A 9 6.72 13.19 -8.06
N LEU A 10 6.31 13.75 -9.20
CA LEU A 10 4.95 13.57 -9.72
C LEU A 10 4.64 12.11 -10.06
N ASN A 11 5.61 11.35 -10.57
CA ASN A 11 5.43 9.93 -10.87
C ASN A 11 5.32 9.10 -9.58
N ALA A 12 6.14 9.39 -8.56
CA ALA A 12 6.02 8.77 -7.24
C ALA A 12 4.65 9.06 -6.60
N PHE A 13 4.19 10.31 -6.67
CA PHE A 13 2.87 10.71 -6.18
C PHE A 13 1.71 10.01 -6.91
N LYS A 14 1.78 9.91 -8.25
CA LYS A 14 0.82 9.15 -9.04
C LYS A 14 0.79 7.68 -8.64
N ARG A 15 1.94 7.07 -8.32
CA ARG A 15 2.00 5.69 -7.82
C ARG A 15 1.27 5.55 -6.48
N ILE A 16 1.46 6.48 -5.54
CA ILE A 16 0.74 6.50 -4.26
C ILE A 16 -0.77 6.58 -4.50
N LEU A 17 -1.21 7.51 -5.36
CA LEU A 17 -2.63 7.69 -5.67
C LEU A 17 -3.26 6.44 -6.31
N SER A 18 -2.55 5.80 -7.25
CA SER A 18 -3.02 4.56 -7.87
C SER A 18 -3.16 3.45 -6.82
N LYS A 19 -2.20 3.33 -5.89
CA LYS A 19 -2.25 2.34 -4.81
C LYS A 19 -3.37 2.60 -3.80
N LEU A 20 -3.63 3.86 -3.46
CA LEU A 20 -4.76 4.24 -2.61
C LEU A 20 -6.10 3.94 -3.30
N ARG A 21 -6.21 4.17 -4.60
CA ARG A 21 -7.42 3.82 -5.38
C ARG A 21 -7.63 2.30 -5.49
N GLU A 22 -6.55 1.52 -5.59
CA GLU A 22 -6.63 0.06 -5.54
C GLU A 22 -7.09 -0.43 -4.15
N ALA A 23 -6.64 0.22 -3.08
CA ALA A 23 -7.00 -0.13 -1.71
C ALA A 23 -8.44 0.26 -1.35
N ASP A 24 -8.89 1.43 -1.80
CA ASP A 24 -10.19 1.99 -1.47
C ASP A 24 -10.89 2.51 -2.75
N LYS A 25 -11.98 1.82 -3.12
CA LYS A 25 -12.80 2.20 -4.29
C LYS A 25 -13.55 3.52 -4.08
N THR A 26 -13.73 3.96 -2.84
CA THR A 26 -14.35 5.25 -2.49
C THR A 26 -13.34 6.40 -2.54
N PHE A 27 -12.05 6.10 -2.64
CA PHE A 27 -10.99 7.09 -2.79
C PHE A 27 -11.08 7.76 -4.16
N GLY A 28 -11.68 8.94 -4.18
CA GLY A 28 -11.84 9.79 -5.36
C GLY A 28 -11.36 11.22 -5.13
N ARG A 29 -11.46 12.06 -6.16
CA ARG A 29 -11.05 13.48 -6.09
C ARG A 29 -11.79 14.31 -5.03
N LYS A 30 -12.95 13.83 -4.58
CA LYS A 30 -13.78 14.47 -3.55
C LYS A 30 -13.35 14.11 -2.13
N SER A 31 -12.52 13.08 -1.95
CA SER A 31 -12.11 12.61 -0.63
C SER A 31 -11.19 13.63 0.03
N THR A 32 -11.33 13.80 1.35
CA THR A 32 -10.52 14.73 2.14
C THR A 32 -9.05 14.33 2.09
N GLN A 33 -8.77 13.03 2.02
CA GLN A 33 -7.43 12.46 1.89
C GLN A 33 -6.78 12.84 0.56
N TYR A 34 -7.53 12.81 -0.55
CA TYR A 34 -7.02 13.24 -1.85
C TYR A 34 -6.66 14.73 -1.86
N LYS A 35 -7.53 15.57 -1.29
CA LYS A 35 -7.29 17.01 -1.17
C LYS A 35 -6.04 17.30 -0.34
N PHE A 36 -5.92 16.64 0.82
CA PHE A 36 -4.74 16.77 1.68
C PHE A 36 -3.45 16.35 0.95
N LEU A 37 -3.46 15.22 0.23
CA LEU A 37 -2.29 14.76 -0.52
C LEU A 37 -1.85 15.76 -1.59
N VAL A 38 -2.81 16.36 -2.30
CA VAL A 38 -2.55 17.37 -3.34
C VAL A 38 -2.00 18.65 -2.74
N ASP A 39 -2.54 19.07 -1.59
CA ASP A 39 -2.08 20.27 -0.87
C ASP A 39 -0.64 20.09 -0.38
N GLN A 40 -0.34 18.95 0.25
CA GLN A 40 1.01 18.59 0.68
C GLN A 40 1.99 18.56 -0.50
N MET A 41 1.60 18.04 -1.66
CA MET A 41 2.47 18.07 -2.84
C MET A 41 2.74 19.49 -3.32
N ARG A 42 1.74 20.38 -3.26
CA ARG A 42 1.87 21.77 -3.67
C ARG A 42 2.79 22.53 -2.71
N ASP A 43 2.64 22.31 -1.42
CA ASP A 43 3.48 22.90 -0.37
C ASP A 43 4.91 22.41 -0.47
N HIS A 44 5.13 21.10 -0.70
CA HIS A 44 6.46 20.55 -0.91
C HIS A 44 7.11 21.06 -2.20
N HIS A 45 6.35 21.23 -3.29
CA HIS A 45 6.87 21.83 -4.51
C HIS A 45 7.35 23.28 -4.27
N ILE A 46 6.63 24.06 -3.46
CA ILE A 46 7.02 25.44 -3.11
C ILE A 46 8.24 25.42 -2.18
N THR A 47 8.26 24.51 -1.19
CA THR A 47 9.32 24.41 -0.18
C THR A 47 10.64 23.87 -0.77
N GLN A 48 10.58 23.02 -1.78
CA GLN A 48 11.75 22.48 -2.48
C GLN A 48 12.54 23.52 -3.28
N HIS A 49 11.90 24.61 -3.72
CA HIS A 49 12.62 25.71 -4.35
C HIS A 49 13.49 26.50 -3.37
N VAL A 50 13.21 26.42 -2.06
CA VAL A 50 13.91 27.17 -1.00
C VAL A 50 15.14 26.42 -0.47
N TYR A 51 15.10 25.09 -0.43
CA TYR A 51 16.20 24.25 0.07
C TYR A 51 16.70 23.28 -1.01
N SER A 52 17.94 23.46 -1.45
CA SER A 52 18.57 22.75 -2.57
C SER A 52 18.73 21.22 -2.40
N LYS A 53 18.57 20.66 -1.20
CA LYS A 53 18.60 19.21 -0.91
C LYS A 53 17.23 18.55 -0.73
N ALA A 54 16.17 19.34 -0.62
CA ALA A 54 14.80 18.85 -0.44
C ALA A 54 14.19 18.07 -1.64
N PRO A 55 14.61 18.21 -2.92
CA PRO A 55 13.98 17.46 -4.02
C PRO A 55 14.14 15.94 -3.89
N GLU A 56 15.33 15.48 -3.56
CA GLU A 56 15.62 14.05 -3.40
C GLU A 56 14.94 13.46 -2.16
N GLU A 57 14.85 14.24 -1.08
CA GLU A 57 14.19 13.81 0.16
C GLU A 57 12.70 13.56 -0.03
N ALA A 58 11.96 14.46 -0.70
CA ALA A 58 10.52 14.22 -0.89
C ALA A 58 10.25 13.10 -1.89
N GLU A 59 11.11 12.91 -2.90
CA GLU A 59 11.04 11.75 -3.78
C GLU A 59 11.27 10.45 -2.99
N HIS A 60 12.28 10.44 -2.13
CA HIS A 60 12.57 9.30 -1.26
C HIS A 60 11.39 8.98 -0.34
N VAL A 61 10.82 9.99 0.32
CA VAL A 61 9.66 9.85 1.21
C VAL A 61 8.43 9.35 0.42
N ALA A 62 8.18 9.88 -0.78
CA ALA A 62 7.08 9.41 -1.62
C ALA A 62 7.27 7.94 -2.03
N ASN A 63 8.48 7.54 -2.41
CA ASN A 63 8.81 6.15 -2.73
C ASN A 63 8.71 5.23 -1.52
N LEU A 64 9.09 5.69 -0.32
CA LEU A 64 8.94 4.97 0.94
C LEU A 64 7.46 4.67 1.20
N TYR A 65 6.59 5.68 1.13
CA TYR A 65 5.15 5.48 1.31
C TYR A 65 4.53 4.57 0.26
N ALA A 66 4.91 4.72 -1.02
CA ALA A 66 4.43 3.84 -2.08
C ALA A 66 4.82 2.38 -1.84
N THR A 67 6.05 2.14 -1.38
CA THR A 67 6.55 0.81 -1.05
C THR A 67 5.83 0.24 0.17
N TYR A 68 5.65 1.04 1.22
CA TYR A 68 4.94 0.65 2.43
C TYR A 68 3.51 0.18 2.12
N LEU A 69 2.73 0.97 1.37
CA LEU A 69 1.38 0.62 0.97
C LEU A 69 1.33 -0.69 0.17
N SER A 70 2.28 -0.89 -0.75
CA SER A 70 2.38 -2.12 -1.52
C SER A 70 2.67 -3.33 -0.63
N SER A 71 3.61 -3.20 0.31
CA SER A 71 3.97 -4.26 1.25
C SER A 71 2.80 -4.63 2.16
N THR A 72 2.04 -3.65 2.65
CA THR A 72 0.84 -3.91 3.47
C THR A 72 -0.24 -4.69 2.70
N GLN A 73 -0.45 -4.37 1.42
CA GLN A 73 -1.40 -5.13 0.59
C GLN A 73 -0.92 -6.56 0.37
N ASN A 74 0.37 -6.75 0.11
CA ASN A 74 0.96 -8.08 -0.06
C ASN A 74 0.86 -8.91 1.22
N LEU A 75 1.11 -8.29 2.38
CA LEU A 75 0.93 -8.92 3.68
C LEU A 75 -0.52 -9.38 3.87
N LYS A 76 -1.52 -8.52 3.60
CA LYS A 76 -2.94 -8.92 3.69
C LYS A 76 -3.30 -10.07 2.77
N LYS A 77 -2.74 -10.12 1.55
CA LYS A 77 -2.94 -11.25 0.63
C LYS A 77 -2.32 -12.53 1.16
N LEU A 78 -1.12 -12.41 1.74
CA LEU A 78 -0.40 -13.54 2.33
C LEU A 78 -1.15 -14.06 3.56
N GLU A 79 -1.58 -13.17 4.45
CA GLU A 79 -2.45 -13.49 5.56
C GLU A 79 -3.71 -14.18 5.05
N LEU A 80 -4.46 -13.63 4.11
CA LEU A 80 -5.67 -14.31 3.60
C LEU A 80 -5.38 -15.73 3.07
N ARG A 81 -4.22 -15.94 2.44
CA ARG A 81 -3.82 -17.25 1.89
C ARG A 81 -3.39 -18.25 2.97
N TYR A 82 -2.73 -17.77 4.02
CA TYR A 82 -2.08 -18.61 5.03
C TYR A 82 -2.71 -18.48 6.43
N ARG A 83 -3.77 -17.69 6.60
CA ARG A 83 -4.61 -17.58 7.80
C ARG A 83 -5.50 -18.81 7.94
N GLY A 84 -4.91 -19.99 7.75
CA GLY A 84 -5.46 -21.24 8.22
C GLY A 84 -5.11 -21.37 9.69
N GLY A 85 -6.13 -21.48 10.54
CA GLY A 85 -5.95 -22.05 11.87
C GLY A 85 -5.60 -23.53 11.78
N GLU A 86 -5.44 -24.17 12.93
CA GLU A 86 -5.36 -25.63 12.98
C GLU A 86 -6.64 -26.22 12.36
N ARG A 87 -6.49 -27.09 11.35
CA ARG A 87 -7.62 -27.84 10.79
C ARG A 87 -8.23 -28.71 11.88
N SER A 88 -9.54 -28.93 11.84
CA SER A 88 -10.16 -29.84 12.81
C SER A 88 -9.55 -31.25 12.69
N VAL A 89 -9.61 -32.03 13.77
CA VAL A 89 -9.13 -33.43 13.75
C VAL A 89 -9.87 -34.23 12.67
N GLU A 90 -11.14 -33.91 12.41
CA GLU A 90 -11.97 -34.47 11.34
C GLU A 90 -11.44 -34.16 9.95
N GLU A 91 -11.16 -32.89 9.67
CA GLU A 91 -10.60 -32.46 8.39
C GLU A 91 -9.21 -33.05 8.15
N SER A 92 -8.42 -33.17 9.22
CA SER A 92 -7.07 -33.74 9.19
C SER A 92 -7.10 -35.26 8.93
N ALA A 93 -8.01 -35.99 9.59
CA ALA A 93 -8.22 -37.42 9.35
C ALA A 93 -8.65 -37.68 7.89
N LYS A 94 -9.57 -36.86 7.36
CA LYS A 94 -10.08 -37.00 6.00
C LYS A 94 -9.01 -36.78 4.92
N LEU A 95 -8.01 -35.91 5.16
CA LEU A 95 -6.88 -35.71 4.23
C LEU A 95 -6.03 -36.96 4.02
N VAL A 96 -5.87 -37.76 5.07
CA VAL A 96 -5.06 -38.98 5.05
C VAL A 96 -5.90 -40.24 4.81
N GLY A 97 -7.18 -40.08 4.46
CA GLY A 97 -8.10 -41.20 4.20
C GLY A 97 -8.57 -41.93 5.46
N LEU A 98 -8.44 -41.32 6.64
CA LEU A 98 -8.90 -41.86 7.91
C LEU A 98 -10.27 -41.26 8.29
N ALA A 99 -11.10 -42.04 8.99
CA ALA A 99 -12.36 -41.60 9.58
C ALA A 99 -12.23 -41.59 11.11
N LEU A 100 -12.88 -40.63 11.78
CA LEU A 100 -12.93 -40.64 13.23
C LEU A 100 -13.87 -41.72 13.76
N PRO A 101 -13.49 -42.42 14.84
CA PRO A 101 -14.38 -43.37 15.49
C PRO A 101 -15.57 -42.65 16.13
N GLU A 102 -16.76 -43.21 16.00
CA GLU A 102 -17.93 -42.73 16.73
C GLU A 102 -17.69 -42.94 18.24
N LYS A 103 -17.89 -41.88 19.03
CA LYS A 103 -17.79 -41.95 20.49
C LYS A 103 -18.88 -42.92 21.01
N ARG A 104 -18.44 -44.00 21.66
CA ARG A 104 -19.30 -44.91 22.42
C ARG A 104 -19.89 -44.24 23.65
#